data_AF-A0A947NK17-F1
#
_entry.id   AF-A0A947NK17-F1
#
_cell.length_a   1.000
_cell.length_b   1.000
_cell.length_c   1.000
_cell.angle_alpha   90.00
_cell.angle_beta   90.00
_cell.angle_gamma   90.00
#
_symmetry.space_group_name_H-M   'P 1'
#
loop_
_entity.id
_entity.type
_entity.pdbx_description
1 polymer ?
#
loop_
_entity_poly.entity_id
_entity_poly.type
_entity_poly.pdbx_seq_one_letter_code
_entity_poly.pdbx_strand_id
1 'polypeptide(L)'
;MTKLPIRVGATYSNGNFHGHWEVRQVLAYGILCEDKGDAECVKYKVLAGAHRRRSFICSSEEFSRWMRYEVVRDENSWFKVENTA
;
A
#
# COMPACT_ATOMS: atom_id res chain seq x y z
N MET A 1 -15.95 5.24 8.01
CA MET A 1 -15.21 4.91 6.78
C MET A 1 -14.81 3.44 6.87
N THR A 2 -15.26 2.62 5.94
CA THR A 2 -14.89 1.19 5.86
C THR A 2 -13.41 1.08 5.51
N LYS A 3 -12.63 0.46 6.40
CA LYS A 3 -11.19 0.23 6.22
C LYS A 3 -11.04 -0.89 5.19
N LEU A 4 -10.36 -0.62 4.07
CA LEU A 4 -10.09 -1.64 3.06
C LEU A 4 -9.13 -2.70 3.64
N PRO A 5 -9.35 -4.00 3.36
CA PRO A 5 -8.43 -5.05 3.80
C PRO A 5 -7.10 -4.94 3.05
N ILE A 6 -6.00 -5.18 3.76
CA ILE A 6 -4.66 -5.29 3.19
C ILE A 6 -4.49 -6.69 2.61
N ARG A 7 -4.16 -6.79 1.32
CA ARG A 7 -3.98 -8.07 0.62
C ARG A 7 -2.60 -8.16 -0.02
N VAL A 8 -1.93 -9.29 0.18
CA VAL A 8 -0.65 -9.59 -0.49
C VAL A 8 -0.86 -9.61 -2.00
N GLY A 9 0.06 -9.00 -2.74
CA GLY A 9 0.02 -8.85 -4.20
C GLY A 9 -0.77 -7.63 -4.69
N ALA A 10 -1.74 -7.13 -3.90
CA ALA A 10 -2.54 -5.96 -4.26
C ALA A 10 -1.74 -4.66 -4.20
N THR A 11 -2.22 -3.66 -4.95
CA THR A 11 -1.62 -2.33 -5.04
C THR A 11 -2.56 -1.26 -4.51
N TYR A 12 -2.00 -0.30 -3.77
CA TYR A 12 -2.77 0.75 -3.11
C TYR A 12 -2.17 2.12 -3.36
N SER A 13 -3.02 3.14 -3.47
CA SER A 13 -2.63 4.54 -3.51
C SER A 13 -3.04 5.25 -2.21
N ASN A 14 -2.24 6.23 -1.79
CA ASN A 14 -2.59 7.13 -0.69
C ASN A 14 -3.64 8.19 -1.05
N GLY A 15 -4.00 8.33 -2.34
CA GLY A 15 -4.99 9.31 -2.78
C GLY A 15 -4.53 10.77 -2.72
N ASN A 16 -3.23 11.03 -2.48
CA ASN A 16 -2.64 12.36 -2.56
C ASN A 16 -2.44 12.78 -4.02
N PHE A 17 -1.88 13.98 -4.24
CA PHE A 17 -1.58 14.51 -5.57
C PHE A 17 -0.10 14.93 -5.67
N HIS A 18 0.38 15.11 -6.90
CA HIS A 18 1.74 15.59 -7.20
C HIS A 18 2.85 14.76 -6.52
N GLY A 19 3.87 15.42 -5.94
CA GLY A 19 5.04 14.76 -5.35
C GLY A 19 4.75 13.91 -4.11
N HIS A 20 3.55 14.04 -3.52
CA HIS A 20 3.14 13.24 -2.37
C HIS A 20 2.31 12.01 -2.76
N TRP A 21 1.90 11.90 -4.03
CA TRP A 21 1.18 10.74 -4.52
C TRP A 21 2.13 9.56 -4.67
N GLU A 22 1.71 8.40 -4.16
CA GLU A 22 2.51 7.19 -4.18
C GLU A 22 1.61 5.96 -4.33
N VAL A 23 2.12 4.95 -5.02
CA VAL A 23 1.49 3.62 -5.16
C VAL A 23 2.42 2.56 -4.57
N ARG A 24 1.88 1.76 -3.66
CA ARG A 24 2.58 0.68 -2.96
C ARG A 24 1.95 -0.67 -3.29
N GLN A 25 2.78 -1.66 -3.62
CA GLN A 25 2.39 -3.06 -3.71
C GLN A 25 2.71 -3.78 -2.41
N VAL A 26 1.77 -4.53 -1.85
CA VAL A 26 2.02 -5.38 -0.69
C VAL A 26 2.78 -6.63 -1.13
N LEU A 27 3.97 -6.83 -0.58
CA LEU A 27 4.81 -8.00 -0.83
C LEU A 27 4.61 -9.09 0.23
N ALA A 28 4.37 -8.70 1.48
CA ALA A 28 4.03 -9.61 2.57
C ALA A 28 3.19 -8.88 3.62
N TYR A 29 2.33 -9.63 4.30
CA TYR A 29 1.46 -9.14 5.37
C TYR A 29 1.44 -10.16 6.52
N GLY A 30 1.27 -9.69 7.76
CA GLY A 30 1.30 -10.54 8.95
C GLY A 30 2.71 -11.02 9.33
N ILE A 31 3.76 -10.34 8.86
CA ILE A 31 5.13 -10.61 9.29
C ILE A 31 5.43 -9.91 10.61
N LEU A 32 6.34 -10.46 11.40
CA LEU A 32 6.81 -9.83 12.64
C LEU A 32 7.71 -8.64 12.32
N CYS A 33 7.53 -7.53 13.04
CA CYS A 33 8.46 -6.41 13.01
C CYS A 33 9.54 -6.60 14.08
N GLU A 34 10.78 -6.87 13.66
CA GLU A 34 11.93 -6.96 14.58
C GLU A 34 12.04 -5.73 15.50
N ASP A 35 11.75 -4.53 14.97
CA ASP A 35 11.87 -3.26 15.69
C ASP A 35 10.59 -2.82 16.44
N LYS A 36 9.46 -3.52 16.26
CA LYS A 36 8.15 -3.15 16.86
C LYS A 36 7.48 -4.29 17.64
N GLY A 37 8.25 -5.31 18.03
CA GLY A 37 7.75 -6.47 18.79
C GLY A 37 6.77 -7.34 18.00
N ASP A 38 5.76 -7.89 18.69
CA ASP A 38 4.75 -8.81 18.11
C ASP A 38 3.71 -8.12 17.20
N ALA A 39 3.93 -6.87 16.80
CA ALA A 39 3.02 -6.16 15.92
C ALA A 39 3.07 -6.70 14.49
N GLU A 40 1.90 -6.97 13.90
CA GLU A 40 1.80 -7.34 12.49
C GLU A 40 2.29 -6.23 11.57
N CYS A 41 3.15 -6.60 10.63
CA CYS A 41 3.74 -5.67 9.69
C CYS A 41 3.44 -6.00 8.23
N VAL A 42 3.61 -4.97 7.40
CA VAL A 42 3.42 -4.99 5.96
C VAL A 42 4.75 -4.69 5.31
N LYS A 43 5.27 -5.63 4.53
CA LYS A 43 6.37 -5.37 3.60
C LYS A 43 5.77 -4.92 2.28
N TYR A 44 6.25 -3.81 1.74
CA TYR A 44 5.73 -3.27 0.48
C TYR A 44 6.84 -2.74 -0.42
N LYS A 45 6.52 -2.62 -1.72
CA LYS A 45 7.36 -1.97 -2.75
C LYS A 45 6.64 -0.76 -3.32
N VAL A 46 7.36 0.34 -3.48
CA VAL A 46 6.84 1.54 -4.11
C VAL A 46 6.95 1.43 -5.63
N LEU A 47 5.82 1.38 -6.33
CA LEU A 47 5.75 1.22 -7.79
C LEU A 47 5.72 2.56 -8.52
N ALA A 48 5.13 3.58 -7.90
CA ALA A 48 5.08 4.96 -8.41
C ALA A 48 5.13 5.96 -7.24
N GLY A 49 5.66 7.17 -7.47
CA GLY A 49 5.86 8.20 -6.44
C GLY A 49 7.34 8.46 -6.11
N ALA A 50 7.59 9.32 -5.13
CA ALA A 50 8.93 9.82 -4.78
C ALA A 50 9.93 8.70 -4.42
N HIS A 51 9.45 7.59 -3.84
CA HIS A 51 10.29 6.47 -3.42
C HIS A 51 10.29 5.30 -4.39
N ARG A 52 9.94 5.54 -5.67
CA ARG A 52 9.82 4.49 -6.71
C ARG A 52 11.01 3.52 -6.73
N ARG A 53 10.69 2.23 -6.86
CA ARG A 53 11.60 1.07 -6.86
C ARG A 53 12.19 0.69 -5.50
N ARG A 54 11.92 1.43 -4.42
CA ARG A 54 12.34 1.06 -3.06
C ARG A 54 11.30 0.19 -2.36
N SER A 55 11.74 -0.57 -1.38
CA SER A 55 10.91 -1.42 -0.53
C SER A 55 11.09 -1.04 0.94
N PHE A 56 10.03 -1.21 1.72
CA PHE A 56 10.01 -0.84 3.13
C PHE A 56 9.13 -1.80 3.92
N ILE A 57 9.21 -1.69 5.25
CA ILE A 57 8.35 -2.37 6.20
C ILE A 57 7.74 -1.31 7.11
N CYS A 58 6.44 -1.42 7.40
CA CYS A 58 5.77 -0.61 8.42
C CYS A 58 4.71 -1.46 9.13
N SER A 59 4.13 -0.95 10.22
CA SER A 59 3.03 -1.65 10.87
C SER A 59 1.80 -1.72 9.96
N SER A 60 0.95 -2.73 10.19
CA SER A 60 -0.35 -2.85 9.52
C SER A 60 -1.22 -1.61 9.72
N GLU A 61 -1.15 -0.99 10.91
CA GLU A 61 -1.88 0.23 11.23
C GLU A 61 -1.37 1.44 10.43
N GLU A 62 -0.05 1.63 10.36
CA GLU A 62 0.57 2.71 9.57
C GLU A 62 0.21 2.57 8.10
N PHE A 63 0.32 1.36 7.55
CA PHE A 63 -0.04 1.10 6.16
C PHE A 63 -1.52 1.39 5.92
N SER A 64 -2.39 0.96 6.84
CA SER A 64 -3.82 1.12 6.67
C SER A 64 -4.30 2.57 6.79
N ARG A 65 -3.63 3.39 7.61
CA ARG A 65 -3.86 4.85 7.66
C ARG A 65 -3.37 5.55 6.40
N TRP A 66 -2.28 5.05 5.81
CA TRP A 66 -1.69 5.61 4.59
C TRP A 66 -2.52 5.29 3.34
N MET A 67 -3.07 4.07 3.23
CA MET A 67 -3.81 3.64 2.03
C MET A 67 -5.20 4.28 1.96
N ARG A 68 -5.60 4.68 0.75
CA ARG A 68 -6.92 5.26 0.49
C ARG A 68 -7.73 4.50 -0.53
N TYR A 69 -7.07 4.03 -1.59
CA TYR A 69 -7.71 3.30 -2.67
C TYR A 69 -6.89 2.08 -3.03
N GLU A 70 -7.55 0.95 -3.25
CA GLU A 70 -6.96 -0.11 -4.05
C GLU A 70 -6.94 0.34 -5.51
N VAL A 71 -5.84 0.08 -6.19
CA VAL A 71 -5.63 0.47 -7.57
C VAL A 71 -5.07 -0.69 -8.38
N VAL A 72 -5.32 -0.70 -9.68
CA VAL A 72 -4.68 -1.58 -10.66
C VAL A 72 -3.94 -0.73 -11.69
N ARG A 73 -2.89 -1.30 -12.28
CA ARG A 73 -2.13 -0.65 -13.34
C ARG A 73 -2.63 -1.14 -14.69
N ASP A 74 -2.94 -0.20 -15.56
CA ASP A 74 -3.21 -0.44 -16.97
C ASP A 74 -2.25 0.43 -17.79
N GLU A 75 -1.36 -0.24 -18.52
CA GLU A 75 -0.19 0.33 -19.20
C GLU A 75 0.61 1.32 -18.32
N ASN A 76 0.35 2.62 -18.46
CA ASN A 76 1.03 3.70 -17.74
C ASN A 76 0.13 4.44 -16.73
N SER A 77 -1.12 4.02 -16.60
CA SER A 77 -2.13 4.66 -15.76
C SER A 77 -2.51 3.77 -14.59
N TRP A 78 -2.96 4.40 -13.50
CA TRP A 78 -3.44 3.73 -12.30
C TRP A 78 -4.92 4.03 -12.11
N PHE A 79 -5.72 2.97 -12.04
CA PHE A 79 -7.17 3.06 -11.91
C PHE A 79 -7.59 2.51 -10.56
N LYS A 80 -8.57 3.15 -9.93
CA LYS A 80 -9.17 2.61 -8.70
C LYS A 80 -9.87 1.31 -9.06
N VAL A 81 -9.74 0.30 -8.22
CA VAL A 81 -10.62 -0.86 -8.28
C VAL A 81 -11.99 -0.37 -7.84
N GLU A 82 -12.93 -0.30 -8.77
CA GLU A 82 -14.33 -0.08 -8.42
C GLU A 82 -14.81 -1.32 -7.68
N ASN A 83 -15.24 -1.11 -6.44
CA ASN A 83 -15.88 -2.17 -5.68
C ASN A 83 -17.31 -2.26 -6.20
N THR A 84 -17.53 -2.93 -7.32
CA THR A 84 -18.87 -3.24 -7.81
C THR A 84 -19.50 -4.17 -6.78
N ALA A 85 -20.37 -3.62 -5.95
CA ALA A 85 -21.20 -4.35 -5.00
C ALA A 85 -22.32 -5.10 -5.74
#